data_AF-A0AA40AMP7-F1
#
_entry.id   AF-A0AA40AMP7-F1
#
_cell.length_a   1.000
_cell.length_b   1.000
_cell.length_c   1.000
_cell.angle_alpha   90.00
_cell.angle_beta   90.00
_cell.angle_gamma   90.00
#
_symmetry.space_group_name_H-M   'P 1'
#
loop_
_entity.id
_entity.type
_entity.pdbx_description
1 polymer ?
#
loop_
_entity_poly.entity_id
_entity_poly.type
_entity_poly.pdbx_seq_one_letter_code
_entity_poly.pdbx_strand_id
1 'polypeptide(L)'
;ENEKLLQLESALPLDGLPQTIQDSIHLARLLGFEHLWVDVLCIFQGSTEADSQDRAVQLGNMRTIYRESSATIVAACGETADAG
;
A
#
# COMPACT_ATOMS: atom_id res chain seq x y z
N GLU A 1 14.58 -1.05 1.47
CA GLU A 1 14.24 -2.38 2.04
C GLU A 1 12.93 -2.98 1.51
N ASN A 2 11.80 -2.24 1.48
CA ASN A 2 10.50 -2.70 0.97
C ASN A 2 10.51 -3.23 -0.47
N GLU A 3 11.27 -2.67 -1.41
CA GLU A 3 11.33 -3.23 -2.79
C GLU A 3 11.77 -4.70 -2.81
N LYS A 4 12.71 -5.11 -1.96
CA LYS A 4 13.15 -6.51 -1.88
C LYS A 4 12.14 -7.41 -1.18
N LEU A 5 11.37 -6.85 -0.23
CA LEU A 5 10.29 -7.54 0.47
C LEU A 5 9.00 -7.63 -0.38
N LEU A 6 8.78 -6.70 -1.30
CA LEU A 6 7.63 -6.72 -2.21
C LEU A 6 7.85 -7.63 -3.43
N GLN A 7 9.10 -7.94 -3.76
CA GLN A 7 9.48 -8.86 -4.85
C GLN A 7 9.48 -10.34 -4.45
N LEU A 8 9.39 -10.67 -3.16
CA LEU A 8 9.16 -12.05 -2.73
C LEU A 8 7.66 -12.27 -2.59
N GLU A 9 7.10 -13.19 -3.39
CA GLU A 9 5.70 -13.65 -3.34
C GLU A 9 5.20 -14.05 -1.93
N SER A 10 6.12 -14.23 -0.97
CA SER A 10 5.88 -14.65 0.41
C SER A 10 6.42 -13.69 1.50
N ALA A 11 6.93 -12.51 1.14
CA ALA A 11 7.61 -11.62 2.11
C ALA A 11 6.68 -10.64 2.83
N LEU A 12 5.42 -10.54 2.44
CA LEU A 12 4.38 -9.84 3.21
C LEU A 12 3.45 -10.84 3.90
N PRO A 13 3.68 -11.17 5.19
CA PRO A 13 2.76 -12.00 5.95
C PRO A 13 1.43 -11.23 6.15
N LEU A 14 0.33 -11.79 5.61
CA LEU A 14 -1.00 -11.17 5.71
C LEU A 14 -1.48 -11.06 7.17
N ASP A 15 -1.16 -12.05 8.01
CA ASP A 15 -1.63 -12.16 9.39
C ASP A 15 -1.19 -11.02 10.32
N GLY A 16 -0.24 -10.19 9.89
CA GLY A 16 0.23 -9.02 10.65
C GLY A 16 -0.20 -7.66 10.07
N LEU A 17 -0.95 -7.67 8.97
CA LEU A 17 -1.43 -6.44 8.35
C LEU A 17 -2.78 -6.01 8.94
N PRO A 18 -3.06 -4.71 9.03
CA PRO A 18 -4.40 -4.22 9.36
C PRO A 18 -5.47 -4.81 8.44
N GLN A 19 -6.67 -5.05 8.99
CA GLN A 19 -7.77 -5.73 8.30
C GLN A 19 -8.12 -5.07 6.96
N THR A 20 -8.18 -3.73 6.90
CA THR A 20 -8.48 -2.99 5.67
C THR A 20 -7.45 -3.24 4.56
N ILE A 21 -6.18 -3.46 4.91
CA ILE A 21 -5.14 -3.81 3.93
C ILE A 21 -5.32 -5.24 3.45
N GLN A 22 -5.62 -6.18 4.36
CA GLN A 22 -5.89 -7.58 4.00
C GLN A 22 -7.09 -7.68 3.04
N ASP A 23 -8.18 -6.98 3.36
CA ASP A 23 -9.39 -6.93 2.54
C ASP A 23 -9.13 -6.28 1.18
N SER A 24 -8.31 -5.22 1.15
CA SER A 24 -7.90 -4.58 -0.11
C SER A 24 -7.08 -5.51 -1.00
N ILE A 25 -6.15 -6.28 -0.43
CA ILE A 25 -5.36 -7.30 -1.17
C ILE A 25 -6.29 -8.40 -1.70
N HIS A 26 -7.21 -8.89 -0.87
CA HIS A 26 -8.15 -9.92 -1.27
C HIS A 26 -9.06 -9.44 -2.42
N LEU A 27 -9.62 -8.24 -2.30
CA LEU A 27 -10.47 -7.63 -3.32
C LEU A 27 -9.70 -7.39 -4.62
N ALA A 28 -8.48 -6.85 -4.55
CA ALA A 28 -7.65 -6.63 -5.74
C ALA A 28 -7.39 -7.93 -6.50
N ARG A 29 -7.04 -9.01 -5.79
CA ARG A 29 -6.85 -10.34 -6.39
C ARG A 29 -8.13 -10.90 -7.00
N LEU A 30 -9.26 -10.76 -6.31
CA LEU A 30 -10.57 -11.22 -6.81
C LEU A 30 -10.97 -10.50 -8.12
N LEU A 31 -10.60 -9.21 -8.24
CA LEU A 31 -10.83 -8.39 -9.42
C LEU A 31 -9.78 -8.62 -10.53
N GLY A 32 -8.75 -9.44 -10.29
CA GLY A 32 -7.70 -9.74 -11.26
C GLY A 32 -6.61 -8.68 -11.38
N PHE A 33 -6.45 -7.80 -10.39
CA PHE A 33 -5.34 -6.85 -10.34
C PHE A 33 -4.08 -7.50 -9.74
N GLU A 34 -2.96 -7.33 -10.44
CA GLU A 34 -1.65 -7.84 -10.01
C GLU A 34 -0.89 -6.85 -9.11
N HIS A 35 -1.31 -5.59 -9.10
CA HIS A 35 -0.65 -4.51 -8.37
C HIS A 35 -1.64 -3.76 -7.50
N LEU A 36 -1.26 -3.54 -6.24
CA LEU A 36 -1.98 -2.71 -5.28
C LEU A 36 -0.97 -1.74 -4.66
N TRP A 37 -1.33 -0.47 -4.64
CA TRP A 37 -0.55 0.56 -3.96
C TRP A 37 -1.19 0.87 -2.61
N VAL A 38 -0.42 0.74 -1.54
CA VAL A 38 -0.81 1.12 -0.17
C VAL A 38 0.32 1.96 0.41
N ASP A 39 0.05 3.19 0.81
CA ASP A 39 1.05 4.17 1.25
C ASP A 39 2.01 3.63 2.33
N VAL A 40 1.50 2.95 3.36
CA VAL A 40 2.30 2.37 4.45
C VAL A 40 3.21 1.23 3.99
N LEU A 41 2.91 0.59 2.86
CA LEU A 41 3.71 -0.50 2.29
C LEU A 41 4.68 0.00 1.21
N CYS A 42 4.23 0.95 0.38
CA CYS A 42 4.92 1.39 -0.82
C CYS A 42 5.84 2.60 -0.58
N ILE A 43 5.68 3.33 0.52
CA ILE A 43 6.51 4.50 0.85
C ILE A 43 7.43 4.16 2.04
N PHE A 44 8.70 4.54 1.97
CA PHE A 44 9.63 4.32 3.07
C PHE A 44 9.28 5.18 4.28
N GLN A 45 8.92 4.51 5.38
CA GLN A 45 8.52 5.17 6.63
C GLN A 45 9.66 5.34 7.67
N GLY A 46 10.92 5.16 7.27
CA GLY A 46 12.07 5.32 8.17
C GLY A 46 12.35 6.78 8.55
N SER A 47 13.43 7.01 9.31
CA SER A 47 13.84 8.35 9.76
C SER A 47 15.12 8.85 9.09
N THR A 48 15.62 8.14 8.08
CA THR A 48 16.84 8.55 7.38
C THR A 48 16.53 9.63 6.34
N GLU A 49 17.56 10.38 5.95
CA GLU A 49 17.45 11.37 4.86
C GLU A 49 17.02 10.71 3.54
N ALA A 50 17.47 9.48 3.29
CA ALA A 50 17.07 8.71 2.12
C ALA A 50 15.56 8.37 2.14
N ASP A 51 15.02 7.99 3.31
CA ASP A 51 13.58 7.72 3.46
C ASP A 51 12.75 8.99 3.28
N SER A 52 13.24 10.12 3.78
CA SER A 52 12.59 11.43 3.64
C SER A 52 12.54 11.88 2.18
N GLN A 53 13.63 11.64 1.43
CA GLN A 53 13.67 11.91 0.00
C GLN A 53 12.69 11.02 -0.79
N ASP A 54 12.61 9.72 -0.48
CA ASP A 54 11.61 8.83 -1.10
C ASP A 54 10.19 9.30 -0.83
N ARG A 55 9.84 9.60 0.43
CA ARG A 55 8.53 10.16 0.79
C ARG A 55 8.18 11.37 -0.05
N ALA A 56 9.10 12.33 -0.18
CA ALA A 56 8.86 13.54 -0.95
C ALA A 56 8.55 13.23 -2.43
N VAL A 57 9.26 12.27 -3.03
CA VAL A 57 9.02 11.81 -4.41
C VAL A 57 7.66 11.11 -4.52
N GLN A 58 7.34 10.18 -3.62
CA GLN A 58 6.07 9.45 -3.64
C GLN A 58 4.87 10.39 -3.43
N LEU A 59 4.97 11.35 -2.49
CA LEU A 59 3.95 12.38 -2.28
C LEU A 59 3.77 13.27 -3.52
N GLY A 60 4.86 13.64 -4.19
CA GLY A 60 4.80 14.36 -5.46
C GLY A 60 4.07 13.59 -6.56
N ASN A 61 4.17 12.26 -6.54
CA ASN A 61 3.54 11.35 -7.51
C ASN A 61 2.12 10.92 -7.14
N MET A 62 1.63 11.18 -5.92
CA MET A 62 0.30 10.73 -5.46
C MET A 62 -0.82 11.11 -6.44
N ARG A 63 -0.80 12.33 -6.99
CA ARG A 63 -1.79 12.75 -7.99
C ARG A 63 -1.81 11.82 -9.20
N THR A 64 -0.63 11.45 -9.70
CA THR A 64 -0.49 10.55 -10.86
C THR A 64 -0.93 9.14 -10.49
N ILE A 65 -0.55 8.65 -9.31
CA ILE A 65 -0.94 7.31 -8.83
C ILE A 65 -2.47 7.19 -8.76
N TYR A 66 -3.17 8.15 -8.15
CA TYR A 66 -4.63 8.13 -8.12
C TYR A 66 -5.26 8.26 -9.52
N ARG A 67 -4.71 9.13 -10.37
CA ARG A 67 -5.22 9.36 -11.73
C ARG A 67 -5.09 8.13 -12.62
N GLU A 68 -3.97 7.43 -12.53
CA GLU A 68 -3.66 6.25 -13.35
C GLU A 68 -4.14 4.94 -12.70
N SER A 69 -4.73 5.00 -11.50
CA SER A 69 -5.32 3.82 -10.86
C SER A 69 -6.61 3.39 -11.56
N SER A 70 -6.75 2.08 -11.80
CA SER A 70 -7.99 1.50 -12.35
C SER A 70 -9.16 1.59 -11.36
N ALA A 71 -8.86 1.54 -10.06
CA ALA A 71 -9.82 1.65 -8.98
C ALA A 71 -9.13 2.16 -7.70
N THR A 72 -9.90 2.81 -6.83
CA THR A 72 -9.46 3.19 -5.47
C THR A 72 -10.39 2.53 -4.47
N ILE A 73 -9.81 1.79 -3.51
CA ILE A 73 -10.54 1.12 -2.43
C ILE A 73 -10.50 2.04 -1.20
N VAL A 74 -11.65 2.26 -0.57
CA VAL A 74 -11.77 3.12 0.61
C VAL A 74 -12.68 2.43 1.62
N ALA A 75 -12.23 2.34 2.88
CA ALA A 75 -13.09 1.94 3.98
C ALA A 75 -14.14 3.04 4.21
N ALA A 76 -15.41 2.72 3.99
CA ALA A 76 -16.51 3.69 4.08
C ALA A 76 -16.76 4.17 5.52
N CYS A 77 -16.37 3.37 6.51
CA CYS A 77 -16.41 3.67 7.93
C CYS A 77 -15.29 2.93 8.67
N GLY A 78 -14.96 3.38 9.88
CA GLY A 78 -13.87 2.84 10.68
C GLY A 78 -12.97 3.93 11.24
N GLU A 79 -12.49 3.75 12.47
CA GLU A 79 -11.58 4.71 13.12
C GLU A 79 -10.11 4.37 12.86
N THR A 80 -9.80 3.10 12.57
CA THR A 80 -8.45 2.59 12.30
C THR A 80 -8.44 1.68 11.08
N ALA A 81 -7.24 1.35 10.61
CA ALA A 81 -7.04 0.41 9.50
C ALA A 81 -7.42 -1.04 9.85
N ASP A 82 -7.86 -1.32 11.08
CA ASP A 82 -8.33 -2.62 11.55
C ASP A 82 -9.84 -2.80 11.42
N ALA A 83 -10.57 -1.78 10.97
CA ALA A 83 -12.02 -1.81 10.89
C ALA A 83 -12.56 -2.81 9.83
N GLY A 84 -11.81 -3.01 8.74
CA GLY A 84 -12.25 -3.81 7.59
C GLY A 84 -13.16 -3.03 6.66
#